data_AF-A1WWL6-F1
#
_entry.id   AF-A1WWL6-F1
#
_cell.length_a   1.000
_cell.length_b   1.000
_cell.length_c   1.000
_cell.angle_alpha   90.00
_cell.angle_beta   90.00
_cell.angle_gamma   90.00
#
_symmetry.space_group_name_H-M   'P 1'
#
loop_
_entity.id
_entity.type
_entity.pdbx_description
1 polymer ?
#
loop_
_entity_poly.entity_id
_entity_poly.type
_entity_poly.pdbx_seq_one_letter_code
_entity_poly.pdbx_strand_id
1 'polypeptide(L)'
;MGLFNLGKKDAYGKQRRVEHRGKYLRASRTGGVALRAQARAAGVNLTANTRRGVRASMTPAKNTQVALQNGRFILRGRYGNGPTKLNLSKSGATVSTRNRLGSFNWLKPNRSSAKLFGVQVRGQKAAQLQVFYMLFAAVVGGVQLLLMLIGGLLRGAVALGQWVGDHVHALPRRWRNARLRRQRGRIDEAVEQAINRWDADRLSAAVALAVALWGRGETLKAGWHRVQQRVTQNPGFEALPRSPEVFEEVAAELERCRAAVKLTQDAHRIVLALLAEAATQGMDGGRRAELLFDADDLALARGPRTVLQEELLEIFADHAQLCLEPALPVDTTQRQCGRSRPGRDLSQGLIDLNTASIEELQVIPHIGPERAEAIVAMRPIRRIEQLEEVDGIGPSRLAEIAEQTRV
;
A
#
# COMPACT_ATOMS: atom_id res chain seq x y z
N MET A 1 51.93 -3.26 -24.32
CA MET A 1 51.47 -1.91 -23.94
C MET A 1 51.55 -1.00 -25.16
N GLY A 2 50.43 -0.51 -25.68
CA GLY A 2 50.41 0.31 -26.90
C GLY A 2 51.14 1.65 -26.73
N LEU A 3 52.02 1.98 -27.69
CA LEU A 3 52.61 3.30 -27.84
C LEU A 3 51.48 4.35 -27.98
N PHE A 4 51.59 5.48 -27.26
CA PHE A 4 50.72 6.67 -27.38
C PHE A 4 49.21 6.59 -27.03
N ASN A 5 48.71 5.50 -26.43
CA ASN A 5 47.28 5.33 -26.09
C ASN A 5 46.34 5.58 -27.29
N LEU A 6 46.83 5.36 -28.51
CA LEU A 6 46.05 5.46 -29.75
C LEU A 6 44.92 4.40 -29.72
N GLY A 7 43.69 4.81 -30.02
CA GLY A 7 42.51 3.94 -29.99
C GLY A 7 41.65 4.06 -28.72
N LYS A 8 42.12 4.71 -27.65
CA LYS A 8 41.29 5.00 -26.46
C LYS A 8 40.29 6.13 -26.73
N LYS A 9 39.08 5.74 -27.14
CA LYS A 9 37.95 6.63 -27.41
C LYS A 9 37.16 6.97 -26.13
N ASP A 10 36.49 8.11 -26.08
CA ASP A 10 35.51 8.43 -25.03
C ASP A 10 34.17 7.74 -25.33
N ALA A 11 33.19 7.97 -24.45
CA ALA A 11 31.82 7.50 -24.63
C ALA A 11 31.16 7.97 -25.95
N TYR A 12 31.79 8.88 -26.70
CA TYR A 12 31.30 9.42 -27.97
C TYR A 12 32.20 9.01 -29.16
N GLY A 13 33.05 7.99 -28.98
CA GLY A 13 33.90 7.47 -30.06
C GLY A 13 35.06 8.38 -30.47
N LYS A 14 35.31 9.50 -29.76
CA LYS A 14 36.42 10.43 -30.06
C LYS A 14 37.67 10.06 -29.28
N GLN A 15 38.83 10.14 -29.93
CA GLN A 15 40.13 9.89 -29.27
C GLN A 15 40.29 10.81 -28.06
N ARG A 16 40.36 10.23 -26.85
CA ARG A 16 40.38 11.02 -25.59
C ARG A 16 41.60 11.92 -25.51
N ARG A 17 42.78 11.31 -25.65
CA ARG A 17 44.10 11.97 -25.60
C ARG A 17 45.12 11.13 -26.36
N VAL A 18 46.00 11.78 -27.10
CA VAL A 18 47.21 11.17 -27.65
C VAL A 18 48.34 11.43 -26.66
N GLU A 19 48.58 10.48 -25.76
CA GLU A 19 49.67 10.54 -24.79
C GLU A 19 50.31 9.17 -24.59
N HIS A 20 51.64 9.10 -24.62
CA HIS A 20 52.40 7.97 -24.12
C HIS A 20 52.76 8.22 -22.66
N ARG A 21 52.54 7.23 -21.81
CA ARG A 21 52.89 7.27 -20.38
C ARG A 21 53.62 5.97 -20.04
N GLY A 22 54.95 6.04 -19.97
CA GLY A 22 55.82 5.00 -19.43
C GLY A 22 56.10 5.22 -17.94
N LYS A 23 56.98 4.39 -17.37
CA LYS A 23 57.36 4.41 -15.93
C LYS A 23 57.95 5.76 -15.51
N TYR A 24 58.81 6.34 -16.35
CA TYR A 24 59.46 7.63 -16.10
C TYR A 24 59.26 8.66 -17.21
N LEU A 25 58.64 8.28 -18.32
CA LEU A 25 58.48 9.14 -19.50
C LEU A 25 57.01 9.44 -19.74
N ARG A 26 56.67 10.71 -19.92
CA ARG A 26 55.39 11.12 -20.47
C ARG A 26 55.63 11.95 -21.73
N ALA A 27 55.05 11.52 -22.84
CA ALA A 27 55.03 12.27 -24.09
C ALA A 27 53.58 12.54 -24.51
N SER A 28 53.24 13.77 -24.83
CA SER A 28 51.89 14.13 -25.28
C SER A 28 51.92 15.29 -26.28
N ARG A 29 50.93 15.34 -27.18
CA ARG A 29 50.87 16.37 -28.23
C ARG A 29 50.86 17.80 -27.66
N THR A 30 50.07 18.06 -26.63
CA THR A 30 49.92 19.41 -26.03
C THR A 30 50.90 19.67 -24.89
N GLY A 31 51.35 18.63 -24.20
CA GLY A 31 52.23 18.74 -23.03
C GLY A 31 53.69 18.43 -23.30
N GLY A 32 54.06 18.10 -24.54
CA GLY A 32 55.39 17.67 -24.98
C GLY A 32 55.94 16.45 -24.25
N VAL A 33 57.27 16.32 -24.22
CA VAL A 33 58.00 15.24 -23.54
C VAL A 33 58.45 15.72 -22.15
N ALA A 34 58.22 14.90 -21.13
CA ALA A 34 58.62 15.16 -19.75
C ALA A 34 59.00 13.86 -19.04
N LEU A 35 60.16 13.87 -18.40
CA LEU A 35 60.52 12.85 -17.41
C LEU A 35 59.81 13.12 -16.08
N ARG A 36 59.34 12.05 -15.44
CA ARG A 36 58.66 12.04 -14.14
C ARG A 36 59.26 10.95 -13.27
N ALA A 37 59.70 11.30 -12.08
CA ALA A 37 60.01 10.34 -11.02
C ALA A 37 59.02 10.51 -9.87
N GLN A 38 58.60 9.41 -9.26
CA GLN A 38 57.75 9.43 -8.07
C GLN A 38 58.34 8.52 -7.02
N ALA A 39 58.41 9.00 -5.80
CA ALA A 39 58.81 8.23 -4.63
C ALA A 39 57.83 8.50 -3.49
N ARG A 40 57.59 7.51 -2.65
CA ARG A 40 56.79 7.66 -1.44
C ARG A 40 57.70 7.34 -0.26
N ALA A 41 57.84 8.29 0.66
CA ALA A 41 58.69 8.15 1.84
C ALA A 41 57.95 8.74 3.04
N ALA A 42 57.89 7.99 4.15
CA ALA A 42 57.30 8.44 5.42
C ALA A 42 55.92 9.13 5.28
N GLY A 43 55.01 8.55 4.48
CA GLY A 43 53.67 9.11 4.26
C GLY A 43 53.60 10.32 3.30
N VAL A 44 54.73 10.83 2.83
CA VAL A 44 54.84 11.92 1.86
C VAL A 44 55.08 11.37 0.46
N ASN A 45 54.28 11.82 -0.52
CA ASN A 45 54.47 11.54 -1.93
C ASN A 45 55.33 12.63 -2.56
N LEU A 46 56.53 12.28 -2.98
CA LEU A 46 57.45 13.13 -3.72
C LEU A 46 57.31 12.84 -5.22
N THR A 47 57.09 13.88 -6.02
CA THR A 47 57.00 13.79 -7.48
C THR A 47 57.91 14.84 -8.09
N ALA A 48 58.93 14.40 -8.82
CA ALA A 48 59.76 15.27 -9.63
C ALA A 48 59.31 15.16 -11.10
N ASN A 49 59.19 16.30 -11.77
CA ASN A 49 58.85 16.37 -13.18
C ASN A 49 59.69 17.45 -13.86
N THR A 50 60.35 17.10 -14.96
CA THR A 50 61.22 18.03 -15.73
C THR A 50 60.53 19.31 -16.19
N ARG A 51 59.22 19.29 -16.47
CA ARG A 51 58.46 20.49 -16.88
C ARG A 51 57.72 21.18 -15.73
N ARG A 52 57.26 20.41 -14.74
CA ARG A 52 56.38 20.91 -13.66
C ARG A 52 57.11 21.10 -12.33
N GLY A 53 58.40 20.75 -12.27
CA GLY A 53 59.25 20.80 -11.09
C GLY A 53 58.93 19.71 -10.05
N VAL A 54 59.22 20.01 -8.79
CA VAL A 54 59.12 19.09 -7.65
C VAL A 54 57.87 19.37 -6.83
N ARG A 55 57.16 18.30 -6.46
CA ARG A 55 55.99 18.34 -5.58
C ARG A 55 56.12 17.33 -4.45
N ALA A 56 56.09 17.81 -3.22
CA ALA A 56 55.85 17.00 -2.03
C ALA A 56 54.36 17.10 -1.66
N SER A 57 53.70 15.98 -1.35
CA SER A 57 52.30 16.00 -0.92
C SER A 57 51.98 14.92 0.08
N MET A 58 51.21 15.28 1.10
CA MET A 58 50.68 14.36 2.11
C MET A 58 49.18 14.59 2.32
N THR A 59 48.51 13.57 2.83
CA THR A 59 47.09 13.61 3.18
C THR A 59 46.96 13.30 4.67
N PRO A 60 47.12 14.30 5.55
CA PRO A 60 47.17 14.08 6.99
C PRO A 60 45.82 13.67 7.59
N ALA A 61 44.72 13.95 6.89
CA ALA A 61 43.37 13.55 7.29
C ALA A 61 42.51 13.21 6.07
N LYS A 62 41.42 12.47 6.27
CA LYS A 62 40.48 12.10 5.21
C LYS A 62 39.94 13.36 4.53
N ASN A 63 40.04 13.41 3.20
CA ASN A 63 39.66 14.55 2.37
C ASN A 63 40.46 15.85 2.61
N THR A 64 41.62 15.79 3.26
CA THR A 64 42.56 16.91 3.42
C THR A 64 43.87 16.60 2.71
N GLN A 65 44.31 17.49 1.82
CA GLN A 65 45.60 17.41 1.14
C GLN A 65 46.43 18.65 1.44
N VAL A 66 47.67 18.40 1.89
CA VAL A 66 48.71 19.39 2.05
C VAL A 66 49.82 19.08 1.05
N ALA A 67 50.25 20.06 0.27
CA ALA A 67 51.31 19.87 -0.69
C ALA A 67 52.20 21.11 -0.81
N LEU A 68 53.46 20.90 -1.15
CA LEU A 68 54.43 21.91 -1.52
C LEU A 68 54.85 21.63 -2.96
N GLN A 69 54.56 22.54 -3.89
CA GLN A 69 54.93 22.39 -5.30
C GLN A 69 55.80 23.58 -5.71
N ASN A 70 57.07 23.33 -6.06
CA ASN A 70 58.05 24.37 -6.39
C ASN A 70 58.06 25.53 -5.38
N GLY A 71 58.12 25.21 -4.07
CA GLY A 71 58.05 26.21 -2.99
C GLY A 71 56.64 26.76 -2.69
N ARG A 72 55.62 26.50 -3.52
CA ARG A 72 54.25 26.95 -3.27
C ARG A 72 53.48 25.98 -2.37
N PHE A 73 53.10 26.45 -1.18
CA PHE A 73 52.20 25.74 -0.28
C PHE A 73 50.76 25.66 -0.83
N ILE A 74 50.17 24.46 -0.77
CA ILE A 74 48.83 24.13 -1.24
C ILE A 74 48.11 23.36 -0.12
N LEU A 75 47.05 23.97 0.41
CA LEU A 75 46.08 23.32 1.29
C LEU A 75 44.75 23.16 0.53
N ARG A 76 44.20 21.94 0.52
CA ARG A 76 42.89 21.62 -0.07
C ARG A 76 42.15 20.65 0.83
N GLY A 77 40.90 20.95 1.15
CA GLY A 77 40.02 20.00 1.82
C GLY A 77 38.59 20.09 1.32
N ARG A 78 37.84 18.98 1.35
CA ARG A 78 36.42 18.96 0.97
C ARG A 78 35.63 17.98 1.84
N TYR A 79 34.71 18.51 2.65
CA TYR A 79 33.99 17.77 3.69
C TYR A 79 32.48 17.90 3.51
N GLY A 80 31.74 17.02 4.19
CA GLY A 80 30.28 16.97 4.21
C GLY A 80 29.68 15.90 3.28
N ASN A 81 28.44 15.50 3.57
CA ASN A 81 27.63 14.55 2.80
C ASN A 81 26.45 15.28 2.13
N GLY A 82 25.93 14.72 1.03
CA GLY A 82 24.80 15.33 0.31
C GLY A 82 25.17 16.56 -0.55
N PRO A 83 24.20 17.45 -0.84
CA PRO A 83 24.36 18.57 -1.77
C PRO A 83 25.23 19.71 -1.23
N THR A 84 25.31 19.87 0.10
CA THR A 84 26.10 20.93 0.75
C THR A 84 27.48 20.40 1.15
N LYS A 85 28.54 21.11 0.77
CA LYS A 85 29.95 20.73 1.00
C LYS A 85 30.73 21.89 1.59
N LEU A 86 31.61 21.59 2.55
CA LEU A 86 32.58 22.52 3.11
C LEU A 86 33.91 22.35 2.39
N ASN A 87 34.42 23.42 1.78
CA ASN A 87 35.66 23.42 1.00
C ASN A 87 36.73 24.24 1.74
N LEU A 88 37.82 23.59 2.13
CA LEU A 88 38.97 24.21 2.76
C LEU A 88 40.05 24.52 1.71
N SER A 89 40.67 25.68 1.81
CA SER A 89 41.76 26.12 0.93
C SER A 89 42.80 26.92 1.71
N LYS A 90 43.96 27.20 1.09
CA LYS A 90 44.97 28.14 1.66
C LYS A 90 44.34 29.50 2.04
N SER A 91 43.33 29.94 1.30
CA SER A 91 42.60 31.20 1.50
C SER A 91 41.40 31.11 2.46
N GLY A 92 41.33 30.06 3.28
CA GLY A 92 40.21 29.79 4.21
C GLY A 92 39.17 28.79 3.69
N ALA A 93 38.13 28.59 4.50
CA ALA A 93 37.02 27.67 4.26
C ALA A 93 35.82 28.35 3.58
N THR A 94 35.06 27.61 2.78
CA THR A 94 33.83 28.08 2.11
C THR A 94 32.78 26.98 2.04
N VAL A 95 31.51 27.36 2.09
CA VAL A 95 30.39 26.43 1.96
C VAL A 95 29.80 26.56 0.56
N SER A 96 29.53 25.42 -0.07
CA SER A 96 28.88 25.37 -1.38
C SER A 96 27.74 24.36 -1.40
N THR A 97 26.62 24.71 -2.00
CA THR A 97 25.47 23.82 -2.20
C THR A 97 25.30 23.51 -3.68
N ARG A 98 25.07 22.24 -4.00
CA ARG A 98 24.85 21.75 -5.36
C ARG A 98 23.36 21.52 -5.63
N ASN A 99 22.89 22.00 -6.76
CA ASN A 99 21.53 21.80 -7.27
C ASN A 99 21.57 21.28 -8.72
N ARG A 100 20.40 21.18 -9.38
CA ARG A 100 20.29 20.70 -10.77
C ARG A 100 21.03 21.60 -11.76
N LEU A 101 21.02 22.91 -11.53
CA LEU A 101 21.69 23.90 -12.39
C LEU A 101 23.21 23.91 -12.23
N GLY A 102 23.74 23.59 -11.04
CA GLY A 102 25.19 23.60 -10.78
C GLY A 102 25.55 23.70 -9.29
N SER A 103 26.55 24.50 -8.95
CA SER A 103 26.99 24.70 -7.57
C SER A 103 27.05 26.17 -7.20
N PHE A 104 26.37 26.55 -6.13
CA PHE A 104 26.41 27.88 -5.56
C PHE A 104 27.34 27.90 -4.34
N ASN A 105 28.27 28.86 -4.28
CA ASN A 105 29.14 29.06 -3.12
C ASN A 105 28.65 30.27 -2.32
N TRP A 106 28.24 30.02 -1.07
CA TRP A 106 27.59 31.00 -0.20
C TRP A 106 28.52 32.14 0.22
N LEU A 107 29.83 31.88 0.32
CA LEU A 107 30.82 32.84 0.82
C LEU A 107 31.64 33.48 -0.30
N LYS A 108 31.85 32.77 -1.42
CA LYS A 108 32.64 33.26 -2.55
C LYS A 108 31.85 33.09 -3.85
N PRO A 109 30.97 34.03 -4.22
CA PRO A 109 30.13 33.95 -5.42
C PRO A 109 30.93 33.68 -6.70
N ASN A 110 32.16 34.20 -6.79
CA ASN A 110 33.07 33.99 -7.93
C ASN A 110 33.50 32.52 -8.11
N ARG A 111 33.25 31.64 -7.14
CA ARG A 111 33.52 30.18 -7.22
C ARG A 111 32.27 29.37 -7.56
N SER A 112 31.15 30.03 -7.88
CA SER A 112 29.93 29.38 -8.33
C SER A 112 30.02 28.91 -9.78
N SER A 113 29.22 27.90 -10.12
CA SER A 113 29.11 27.38 -11.47
C SER A 113 27.66 27.04 -11.81
N ALA A 114 27.28 27.25 -13.06
CA ALA A 114 25.98 26.91 -13.58
C ALA A 114 26.14 26.30 -14.97
N LYS A 115 25.30 25.33 -15.31
CA LYS A 115 25.28 24.70 -16.62
C LYS A 115 23.88 24.84 -17.20
N LEU A 116 23.77 25.63 -18.26
CA LEU A 116 22.51 25.91 -18.94
C LEU A 116 22.70 25.55 -20.41
N PHE A 117 21.81 24.71 -20.96
CA PHE A 117 21.84 24.26 -22.37
C PHE A 117 23.22 23.73 -22.82
N GLY A 118 23.89 22.93 -21.97
CA GLY A 118 25.21 22.37 -22.28
C GLY A 118 26.40 23.31 -22.04
N VAL A 119 26.17 24.62 -21.94
CA VAL A 119 27.22 25.63 -21.71
C VAL A 119 27.48 25.80 -20.22
N GLN A 120 28.75 25.68 -19.81
CA GLN A 120 29.15 25.88 -18.42
C GLN A 120 29.59 27.32 -18.18
N VAL A 121 28.81 28.07 -17.41
CA VAL A 121 29.15 29.41 -16.92
C VAL A 121 29.78 29.30 -15.52
N ARG A 122 30.84 30.06 -15.26
CA ARG A 122 31.53 30.13 -13.95
C ARG A 122 31.73 31.57 -13.53
N GLY A 123 31.88 31.81 -12.24
CA GLY A 123 32.12 33.16 -11.70
C GLY A 123 30.86 33.86 -11.22
N GLN A 124 30.89 35.19 -11.18
CA GLN A 124 29.78 36.01 -10.66
C GLN A 124 28.49 35.84 -11.44
N LYS A 125 28.55 35.79 -12.78
CA LYS A 125 27.38 35.54 -13.64
C LYS A 125 26.71 34.20 -13.31
N ALA A 126 27.49 33.18 -12.98
CA ALA A 126 26.95 31.89 -12.56
C ALA A 126 26.25 31.99 -11.19
N ALA A 127 26.76 32.79 -10.26
CA ALA A 127 26.13 33.01 -8.97
C ALA A 127 24.75 33.69 -9.12
N GLN A 128 24.64 34.72 -9.97
CA GLN A 128 23.36 35.38 -10.25
C GLN A 128 22.33 34.40 -10.83
N LEU A 129 22.73 33.58 -11.81
CA LEU A 129 21.85 32.58 -12.41
C LEU A 129 21.38 31.53 -11.38
N GLN A 130 22.26 31.14 -10.45
CA GLN A 130 21.92 30.24 -9.36
C GLN A 130 20.89 30.83 -8.39
N VAL A 131 21.03 32.12 -8.05
CA VAL A 131 20.07 32.82 -7.19
C VAL A 131 18.69 32.84 -7.85
N PHE A 132 18.62 33.19 -9.14
CA PHE A 132 17.37 33.16 -9.90
C PHE A 132 16.72 31.77 -9.91
N TYR A 133 17.51 30.72 -10.17
CA TYR A 133 17.03 29.34 -10.15
C TYR A 133 16.49 28.93 -8.77
N MET A 134 17.20 29.28 -7.70
CA MET A 134 16.76 28.96 -6.33
C MET A 134 15.46 29.69 -5.97
N LEU A 135 15.33 30.96 -6.36
CA LEU A 135 14.10 31.73 -6.16
C LEU A 135 12.93 31.10 -6.92
N PHE A 136 13.12 30.77 -8.20
CA PHE A 136 12.09 30.11 -9.01
C PHE A 136 11.68 28.76 -8.40
N ALA A 137 12.65 27.94 -8.00
CA ALA A 137 12.38 26.66 -7.36
C ALA A 137 11.63 26.82 -6.02
N ALA A 138 11.94 27.85 -5.24
CA ALA A 138 11.25 28.16 -3.99
C ALA A 138 9.79 28.57 -4.24
N VAL A 139 9.52 29.39 -5.27
CA VAL A 139 8.15 29.77 -5.66
C VAL A 139 7.35 28.56 -6.09
N VAL A 140 7.89 27.72 -6.98
CA VAL A 140 7.22 26.49 -7.45
C VAL A 140 6.94 25.55 -6.27
N GLY A 141 7.94 25.34 -5.39
CA GLY A 141 7.75 24.52 -4.19
C GLY A 141 6.70 25.08 -3.23
N GLY A 142 6.64 26.41 -3.08
CA GLY A 142 5.62 27.08 -2.28
C GLY A 142 4.21 26.89 -2.83
N VAL A 143 4.04 27.01 -4.15
CA VAL A 143 2.74 26.74 -4.83
C VAL A 143 2.33 25.28 -4.66
N GLN A 144 3.27 24.33 -4.84
CA GLN A 144 2.98 22.91 -4.62
C GLN A 144 2.54 22.62 -3.18
N LEU A 145 3.25 23.17 -2.20
CA LEU A 145 2.89 23.02 -0.79
C LEU A 145 1.51 23.60 -0.51
N LEU A 146 1.18 24.77 -1.04
CA LEU A 146 -0.13 25.39 -0.89
C LEU A 146 -1.24 24.49 -1.46
N LEU A 147 -1.06 23.95 -2.66
CA LEU A 147 -2.02 23.03 -3.27
C LEU A 147 -2.20 21.75 -2.44
N MET A 148 -1.11 21.20 -1.88
CA MET A 148 -1.18 20.04 -0.99
C MET A 148 -1.96 20.34 0.29
N LEU A 149 -1.76 21.53 0.89
CA LEU A 149 -2.49 21.96 2.08
C LEU A 149 -3.98 22.14 1.79
N ILE A 150 -4.34 22.79 0.68
CA ILE A 150 -5.74 22.96 0.25
C ILE A 150 -6.39 21.57 0.03
N GLY A 151 -5.73 20.67 -0.70
CA GLY A 151 -6.24 19.32 -0.92
C GLY A 151 -6.34 18.48 0.36
N GLY A 152 -5.49 18.74 1.35
CA GLY A 152 -5.58 18.16 2.70
C GLY A 152 -6.80 18.67 3.46
N LEU A 153 -7.01 20.00 3.47
CA LEU A 153 -8.16 20.64 4.12
C LEU A 153 -9.49 20.20 3.50
N LEU A 154 -9.59 20.12 2.17
CA LEU A 154 -10.79 19.64 1.48
C LEU A 154 -11.14 18.20 1.86
N ARG A 155 -10.15 17.31 1.86
CA ARG A 155 -10.36 15.91 2.32
C ARG A 155 -10.76 15.85 3.78
N GLY A 156 -10.14 16.66 4.64
CA GLY A 156 -10.51 16.77 6.05
C GLY A 156 -11.95 17.25 6.23
N ALA A 157 -12.39 18.24 5.44
CA ALA A 157 -13.75 18.76 5.49
C ALA A 157 -14.79 17.72 5.02
N VAL A 158 -14.50 16.96 3.96
CA VAL A 158 -15.38 15.87 3.50
C VAL A 158 -15.47 14.78 4.56
N ALA A 159 -14.35 14.34 5.12
CA ALA A 159 -14.33 13.33 6.17
C ALA A 159 -15.08 13.78 7.43
N LEU A 160 -14.93 15.06 7.82
CA LEU A 160 -15.68 15.65 8.91
C LEU A 160 -17.18 15.68 8.61
N GLY A 161 -17.56 16.06 7.38
CA GLY A 161 -18.95 16.07 6.93
C GLY A 161 -19.59 14.68 7.00
N GLN A 162 -18.88 13.65 6.53
CA GLN A 162 -19.30 12.24 6.64
C GLN A 162 -19.45 11.82 8.09
N TRP A 163 -18.43 12.07 8.92
CA TRP A 163 -18.47 11.74 10.35
C TRP A 163 -19.65 12.42 11.08
N VAL A 164 -19.89 13.71 10.82
CA VAL A 164 -21.04 14.43 11.37
C VAL A 164 -22.35 13.81 10.87
N GLY A 165 -22.45 13.53 9.56
CA GLY A 165 -23.61 12.88 8.95
C GLY A 165 -23.94 11.56 9.65
N ASP A 166 -22.97 10.65 9.75
CA ASP A 166 -23.13 9.34 10.37
C ASP A 166 -23.58 9.45 11.83
N HIS A 167 -23.01 10.40 12.59
CA HIS A 167 -23.37 10.63 13.98
C HIS A 167 -24.76 11.24 14.15
N VAL A 168 -25.14 12.17 13.28
CA VAL A 168 -26.45 12.82 13.29
C VAL A 168 -27.54 11.83 12.88
N HIS A 169 -27.32 11.04 11.84
CA HIS A 169 -28.25 9.98 11.43
C HIS A 169 -28.37 8.87 12.48
N ALA A 170 -27.33 8.62 13.28
CA ALA A 170 -27.39 7.67 14.39
C ALA A 170 -28.10 8.23 15.65
N LEU A 171 -28.32 9.54 15.78
CA LEU A 171 -28.95 10.14 16.97
C LEU A 171 -30.37 9.60 17.23
N PRO A 172 -31.30 9.56 16.27
CA PRO A 172 -32.65 9.00 16.49
C PRO A 172 -32.61 7.56 17.00
N ARG A 173 -31.74 6.72 16.41
CA ARG A 173 -31.53 5.32 16.83
C ARG A 173 -31.01 5.23 18.27
N ARG A 174 -30.01 6.04 18.64
CA ARG A 174 -29.50 6.13 20.03
C ARG A 174 -30.58 6.58 21.02
N TRP A 175 -31.38 7.57 20.65
CA TRP A 175 -32.46 8.09 21.48
C TRP A 175 -33.60 7.07 21.65
N ARG A 176 -33.99 6.37 20.58
CA ARG A 176 -34.95 5.27 20.61
C ARG A 176 -34.49 4.18 21.58
N ASN A 177 -33.25 3.72 21.46
CA ASN A 177 -32.74 2.64 22.30
C ASN A 177 -32.60 3.07 23.75
N ALA A 178 -32.18 4.31 24.01
CA ALA A 178 -32.17 4.88 25.36
C ALA A 178 -33.59 4.96 25.96
N ARG A 179 -34.60 5.32 25.16
CA ARG A 179 -36.01 5.33 25.57
C ARG A 179 -36.50 3.92 25.88
N LEU A 180 -36.23 2.92 25.03
CA LEU A 180 -36.63 1.52 25.26
C LEU A 180 -35.98 0.97 26.54
N ARG A 181 -34.69 1.23 26.77
CA ARG A 181 -34.00 0.85 28.01
C ARG A 181 -34.62 1.48 29.25
N ARG A 182 -35.01 2.76 29.19
CA ARG A 182 -35.71 3.43 30.30
C ARG A 182 -37.12 2.89 30.54
N GLN A 183 -37.79 2.42 29.49
CA GLN A 183 -39.12 1.80 29.58
C GLN A 183 -39.06 0.37 30.13
N ARG A 184 -37.88 -0.21 30.38
CA ARG A 184 -37.73 -1.58 30.91
C ARG A 184 -38.46 -1.81 32.23
N GLY A 185 -38.45 -0.83 33.14
CA GLY A 185 -39.20 -0.89 34.39
C GLY A 185 -40.73 -0.87 34.25
N ARG A 186 -41.26 -0.80 33.02
CA ARG A 186 -42.70 -0.89 32.72
C ARG A 186 -43.14 -2.29 32.28
N ILE A 187 -42.20 -3.20 32.10
CA ILE A 187 -42.44 -4.61 31.80
C ILE A 187 -42.64 -5.33 33.13
N ASP A 188 -43.58 -6.28 33.16
CA ASP A 188 -43.73 -7.18 34.30
C ASP A 188 -42.51 -8.11 34.38
N GLU A 189 -41.91 -8.24 35.57
CA GLU A 189 -40.73 -9.06 35.80
C GLU A 189 -40.97 -10.52 35.37
N ALA A 190 -42.22 -10.99 35.49
CA ALA A 190 -42.63 -12.32 35.03
C ALA A 190 -42.42 -12.54 33.52
N VAL A 191 -42.62 -11.49 32.69
CA VAL A 191 -42.45 -11.57 31.23
C VAL A 191 -40.97 -11.68 30.88
N GLU A 192 -40.13 -10.88 31.54
CA GLU A 192 -38.68 -10.91 31.33
C GLU A 192 -38.11 -12.27 31.74
N GLN A 193 -38.53 -12.80 32.89
CA GLN A 193 -38.12 -14.14 33.34
C GLN A 193 -38.61 -15.26 32.41
N ALA A 194 -39.80 -15.13 31.82
CA ALA A 194 -40.31 -16.11 30.87
C ALA A 194 -39.46 -16.15 29.59
N ILE A 195 -39.16 -14.99 28.99
CA ILE A 195 -38.35 -14.88 27.78
C ILE A 195 -36.91 -15.36 28.02
N ASN A 196 -36.30 -15.02 29.16
CA ASN A 196 -34.94 -15.44 29.49
C ASN A 196 -34.76 -16.95 29.65
N ARG A 197 -35.86 -17.71 29.81
CA ARG A 197 -35.83 -19.18 29.89
C ARG A 197 -35.98 -19.87 28.53
N TRP A 198 -36.22 -19.11 27.46
CA TRP A 198 -36.39 -19.68 26.13
C TRP A 198 -35.07 -20.16 25.55
N ASP A 199 -35.12 -21.25 24.81
CA ASP A 199 -34.00 -21.77 24.05
C ASP A 199 -33.80 -20.98 22.74
N ALA A 200 -32.69 -21.25 22.04
CA ALA A 200 -32.33 -20.57 20.81
C ALA A 200 -33.40 -20.73 19.71
N ASP A 201 -34.09 -21.86 19.66
CA ASP A 201 -35.12 -22.15 18.67
C ASP A 201 -36.40 -21.32 18.91
N ARG A 202 -36.86 -21.25 20.17
CA ARG A 202 -38.00 -20.41 20.55
C ARG A 202 -37.69 -18.93 20.33
N LEU A 203 -36.49 -18.47 20.68
CA LEU A 203 -36.05 -17.09 20.44
C LEU A 203 -36.02 -16.76 18.94
N SER A 204 -35.48 -17.67 18.12
CA SER A 204 -35.42 -17.50 16.66
C SER A 204 -36.81 -17.45 16.03
N ALA A 205 -37.71 -18.37 16.41
CA ALA A 205 -39.10 -18.35 15.97
C ALA A 205 -39.84 -17.07 16.41
N ALA A 206 -39.59 -16.59 17.63
CA ALA A 206 -40.23 -15.40 18.17
C ALA A 206 -39.84 -14.13 17.41
N VAL A 207 -38.55 -13.95 17.12
CA VAL A 207 -38.04 -12.82 16.33
C VAL A 207 -38.63 -12.85 14.92
N ALA A 208 -38.61 -14.02 14.27
CA ALA A 208 -39.20 -14.19 12.94
C ALA A 208 -40.70 -13.86 12.91
N LEU A 209 -41.47 -14.36 13.88
CA LEU A 209 -42.90 -14.09 13.98
C LEU A 209 -43.18 -12.60 14.27
N ALA A 210 -42.42 -11.98 15.17
CA ALA A 210 -42.55 -10.56 15.49
C ALA A 210 -42.31 -9.68 14.25
N VAL A 211 -41.22 -9.92 13.51
CA VAL A 211 -40.89 -9.14 12.30
C VAL A 211 -41.88 -9.43 11.17
N ALA A 212 -42.21 -10.69 10.91
CA ALA A 212 -43.06 -11.08 9.77
C ALA A 212 -44.54 -10.72 9.96
N LEU A 213 -45.06 -10.79 11.19
CA LEU A 213 -46.49 -10.62 11.48
C LEU A 213 -46.81 -9.28 12.17
N TRP A 214 -46.23 -9.00 13.34
CA TRP A 214 -46.51 -7.72 14.02
C TRP A 214 -46.10 -6.53 13.18
N GLY A 215 -44.98 -6.64 12.45
CA GLY A 215 -44.53 -5.62 11.50
C GLY A 215 -45.56 -5.25 10.43
N ARG A 216 -46.45 -6.17 10.06
CA ARG A 216 -47.57 -5.92 9.12
C ARG A 216 -48.91 -5.67 9.81
N GLY A 217 -48.94 -5.56 11.14
CA GLY A 217 -50.16 -5.37 11.91
C GLY A 217 -51.02 -6.63 12.03
N GLU A 218 -50.46 -7.81 11.75
CA GLU A 218 -51.16 -9.09 11.88
C GLU A 218 -50.98 -9.68 13.28
N THR A 219 -52.00 -10.43 13.74
CA THR A 219 -51.92 -11.17 15.00
C THR A 219 -51.15 -12.46 14.81
N LEU A 220 -50.39 -12.90 15.82
CA LEU A 220 -49.59 -14.13 15.69
C LEU A 220 -50.46 -15.37 15.46
N LYS A 221 -51.62 -15.43 16.14
CA LYS A 221 -52.59 -16.53 16.01
C LYS A 221 -53.07 -16.74 14.57
N ALA A 222 -53.24 -15.67 13.80
CA ALA A 222 -53.73 -15.75 12.42
C ALA A 222 -52.63 -16.08 11.39
N GLY A 223 -51.36 -15.84 11.73
CA GLY A 223 -50.28 -15.82 10.74
C GLY A 223 -49.16 -16.85 10.94
N TRP A 224 -49.04 -17.48 12.12
CA TRP A 224 -47.86 -18.29 12.45
C TRP A 224 -47.67 -19.49 11.51
N HIS A 225 -48.74 -20.21 11.16
CA HIS A 225 -48.66 -21.39 10.28
C HIS A 225 -48.07 -21.04 8.91
N ARG A 226 -48.40 -19.86 8.38
CA ARG A 226 -47.89 -19.41 7.08
C ARG A 226 -46.40 -19.09 7.13
N VAL A 227 -45.92 -18.51 8.23
CA VAL A 227 -44.49 -18.27 8.43
C VAL A 227 -43.76 -19.60 8.55
N GLN A 228 -44.27 -20.50 9.39
CA GLN A 228 -43.70 -21.84 9.57
C GLN A 228 -43.63 -22.63 8.27
N GLN A 229 -44.71 -22.67 7.49
CA GLN A 229 -44.74 -23.38 6.20
C GLN A 229 -43.66 -22.85 5.25
N ARG A 230 -43.44 -21.53 5.22
CA ARG A 230 -42.42 -20.90 4.39
C ARG A 230 -41.01 -21.26 4.86
N VAL A 231 -40.78 -21.29 6.17
CA VAL A 231 -39.52 -21.73 6.77
C VAL A 231 -39.22 -23.19 6.44
N THR A 232 -40.23 -24.07 6.50
CA THR A 232 -40.05 -25.48 6.14
C THR A 232 -39.79 -25.68 4.65
N GLN A 233 -40.40 -24.87 3.78
CA GLN A 233 -40.25 -24.99 2.32
C GLN A 233 -38.93 -24.44 1.78
N ASN A 234 -38.33 -23.47 2.46
CA ASN A 234 -37.08 -22.85 2.03
C ASN A 234 -35.91 -23.34 2.91
N PRO A 235 -35.00 -24.17 2.39
CA PRO A 235 -33.85 -24.65 3.16
C PRO A 235 -32.83 -23.55 3.47
N GLY A 236 -32.93 -22.38 2.81
CA GLY A 236 -32.04 -21.25 3.03
C GLY A 236 -32.22 -20.54 4.37
N PHE A 237 -33.29 -20.84 5.13
CA PHE A 237 -33.42 -20.37 6.50
C PHE A 237 -32.61 -21.29 7.44
N GLU A 238 -31.46 -20.80 7.89
CA GLU A 238 -30.52 -21.58 8.69
C GLU A 238 -30.73 -21.43 10.20
N ALA A 239 -31.14 -20.24 10.65
CA ALA A 239 -31.27 -19.95 12.08
C ALA A 239 -32.61 -20.39 12.67
N LEU A 240 -33.64 -20.57 11.83
CA LEU A 240 -35.02 -20.81 12.23
C LEU A 240 -35.33 -22.31 12.45
N PRO A 241 -36.10 -22.66 13.50
CA PRO A 241 -36.56 -24.03 13.71
C PRO A 241 -37.58 -24.43 12.63
N ARG A 242 -37.80 -25.74 12.46
CA ARG A 242 -38.77 -26.29 11.49
C ARG A 242 -40.03 -26.88 12.14
N SER A 243 -40.00 -27.14 13.45
CA SER A 243 -41.11 -27.77 14.16
C SER A 243 -42.33 -26.84 14.24
N PRO A 244 -43.53 -27.29 13.80
CA PRO A 244 -44.74 -26.49 13.91
C PRO A 244 -45.17 -26.23 15.36
N GLU A 245 -44.91 -27.18 16.25
CA GLU A 245 -45.22 -27.08 17.69
C GLU A 245 -44.52 -25.87 18.32
N VAL A 246 -43.26 -25.63 17.93
CA VAL A 246 -42.47 -24.49 18.43
C VAL A 246 -43.09 -23.17 17.98
N PHE A 247 -43.53 -23.04 16.72
CA PHE A 247 -44.14 -21.80 16.25
C PHE A 247 -45.50 -21.53 16.90
N GLU A 248 -46.30 -22.57 17.14
CA GLU A 248 -47.61 -22.42 17.79
C GLU A 248 -47.46 -22.00 19.25
N GLU A 249 -46.60 -22.69 20.02
CA GLU A 249 -46.31 -22.36 21.42
C GLU A 249 -45.78 -20.93 21.55
N VAL A 250 -44.79 -20.58 20.71
CA VAL A 250 -44.18 -19.25 20.72
C VAL A 250 -45.19 -18.18 20.32
N ALA A 251 -46.03 -18.41 19.30
CA ALA A 251 -47.06 -17.45 18.91
C ALA A 251 -48.04 -17.14 20.05
N ALA A 252 -48.44 -18.17 20.80
CA ALA A 252 -49.34 -18.01 21.94
C ALA A 252 -48.68 -17.28 23.12
N GLU A 253 -47.46 -17.68 23.49
CA GLU A 253 -46.74 -17.07 24.61
C GLU A 253 -46.31 -15.64 24.28
N LEU A 254 -45.85 -15.38 23.05
CA LEU A 254 -45.39 -14.06 22.64
C LEU A 254 -46.54 -13.04 22.62
N GLU A 255 -47.78 -13.44 22.28
CA GLU A 255 -48.96 -12.58 22.45
C GLU A 255 -49.31 -12.33 23.91
N ARG A 256 -49.14 -13.31 24.81
CA ARG A 256 -49.28 -13.10 26.26
C ARG A 256 -48.27 -12.08 26.77
N CYS A 257 -46.99 -12.25 26.40
CA CYS A 257 -45.92 -11.32 26.75
C CYS A 257 -46.22 -9.90 26.26
N ARG A 258 -46.68 -9.74 25.01
CA ARG A 258 -47.08 -8.44 24.46
C ARG A 258 -48.24 -7.81 25.24
N ALA A 259 -49.27 -8.59 25.54
CA ALA A 259 -50.46 -8.10 26.26
C ALA A 259 -50.15 -7.65 27.70
N ALA A 260 -49.12 -8.22 28.32
CA ALA A 260 -48.66 -7.84 29.66
C ALA A 260 -47.86 -6.52 29.70
N VAL A 261 -47.49 -5.93 28.55
CA VAL A 261 -46.79 -4.65 28.50
C VAL A 261 -47.77 -3.48 28.69
N LYS A 262 -47.57 -2.68 29.74
CA LYS A 262 -48.45 -1.55 30.10
C LYS A 262 -48.57 -0.43 29.04
N LEU A 263 -47.64 -0.35 28.07
CA LEU A 263 -47.71 0.58 26.94
C LEU A 263 -48.10 -0.16 25.65
N THR A 264 -49.30 0.11 25.15
CA THR A 264 -49.83 -0.54 23.94
C THR A 264 -49.14 -0.10 22.64
N GLN A 265 -48.70 1.16 22.53
CA GLN A 265 -48.08 1.68 21.29
C GLN A 265 -46.64 1.21 21.06
N ASP A 266 -45.89 0.92 22.14
CA ASP A 266 -44.48 0.52 22.08
C ASP A 266 -44.29 -0.99 22.39
N ALA A 267 -45.35 -1.74 22.67
CA ALA A 267 -45.29 -3.13 23.12
C ALA A 267 -44.44 -4.03 22.20
N HIS A 268 -44.66 -3.98 20.89
CA HIS A 268 -43.89 -4.78 19.93
C HIS A 268 -42.38 -4.47 19.98
N ARG A 269 -42.02 -3.17 20.08
CA ARG A 269 -40.63 -2.71 20.12
C ARG A 269 -39.92 -3.13 21.40
N ILE A 270 -40.64 -3.02 22.52
CA ILE A 270 -40.13 -3.41 23.84
C ILE A 270 -39.91 -4.93 23.89
N VAL A 271 -40.89 -5.73 23.47
CA VAL A 271 -40.76 -7.19 23.48
C VAL A 271 -39.65 -7.64 22.53
N LEU A 272 -39.52 -7.04 21.35
CA LEU A 272 -38.42 -7.39 20.45
C LEU A 272 -37.04 -7.04 21.01
N ALA A 273 -36.91 -5.90 21.70
CA ALA A 273 -35.66 -5.54 22.39
C ALA A 273 -35.29 -6.58 23.47
N LEU A 274 -36.28 -7.09 24.22
CA LEU A 274 -36.06 -8.18 25.19
C LEU A 274 -35.64 -9.48 24.53
N LEU A 275 -36.31 -9.88 23.43
CA LEU A 275 -35.95 -11.07 22.67
C LEU A 275 -34.51 -10.98 22.14
N ALA A 276 -34.13 -9.81 21.63
CA ALA A 276 -32.78 -9.56 21.13
C ALA A 276 -31.72 -9.61 22.25
N GLU A 277 -32.04 -9.08 23.43
CA GLU A 277 -31.17 -9.18 24.62
C GLU A 277 -31.05 -10.63 25.12
N ALA A 278 -32.16 -11.37 25.19
CA ALA A 278 -32.14 -12.79 25.56
C ALA A 278 -31.35 -13.64 24.54
N ALA A 279 -31.46 -13.32 23.24
CA ALA A 279 -30.67 -13.95 22.19
C ALA A 279 -29.16 -13.75 22.40
N THR A 280 -28.71 -12.65 23.00
CA THR A 280 -27.28 -12.46 23.31
C THR A 280 -26.75 -13.45 24.33
N GLN A 281 -27.62 -14.01 25.18
CA GLN A 281 -27.27 -14.98 26.20
C GLN A 281 -27.46 -16.42 25.72
N GLY A 282 -28.46 -16.66 24.87
CA GLY A 282 -28.84 -17.99 24.39
C GLY A 282 -28.29 -18.40 23.02
N MET A 283 -27.63 -17.49 22.28
CA MET A 283 -27.17 -17.72 20.90
C MET A 283 -25.79 -17.10 20.66
N ASP A 284 -25.00 -17.75 19.79
CA ASP A 284 -23.71 -17.21 19.35
C ASP A 284 -23.88 -16.02 18.38
N GLY A 285 -22.78 -15.32 18.10
CA GLY A 285 -22.80 -14.16 17.18
C GLY A 285 -23.21 -14.52 15.75
N GLY A 286 -22.79 -15.68 15.24
CA GLY A 286 -23.09 -16.12 13.89
C GLY A 286 -24.58 -16.39 13.71
N ARG A 287 -25.16 -17.20 14.60
CA ARG A 287 -26.60 -17.51 14.54
C ARG A 287 -27.49 -16.28 14.72
N ARG A 288 -27.09 -15.29 15.52
CA ARG A 288 -27.81 -14.01 15.64
C ARG A 288 -27.79 -13.21 14.34
N ALA A 289 -26.66 -13.20 13.63
CA ALA A 289 -26.56 -12.53 12.33
C ALA A 289 -27.40 -13.24 11.27
N GLU A 290 -27.35 -14.57 11.19
CA GLU A 290 -28.22 -15.35 10.30
C GLU A 290 -29.70 -15.13 10.62
N LEU A 291 -30.08 -15.08 11.90
CA LEU A 291 -31.45 -14.78 12.31
C LEU A 291 -31.93 -13.40 11.84
N LEU A 292 -31.05 -12.39 11.84
CA LEU A 292 -31.38 -11.07 11.30
C LEU A 292 -31.67 -11.14 9.79
N PHE A 293 -30.86 -11.88 9.02
CA PHE A 293 -31.07 -12.06 7.59
C PHE A 293 -32.33 -12.89 7.29
N ASP A 294 -32.52 -14.00 8.00
CA ASP A 294 -33.73 -14.85 7.90
C ASP A 294 -35.00 -14.04 8.18
N ALA A 295 -34.98 -13.18 9.20
CA ALA A 295 -36.09 -12.30 9.54
C ALA A 295 -36.33 -11.20 8.49
N ASP A 296 -35.27 -10.65 7.89
CA ASP A 296 -35.39 -9.66 6.80
C ASP A 296 -35.99 -10.28 5.53
N ASP A 297 -35.54 -11.48 5.16
CA ASP A 297 -36.08 -12.26 4.05
C ASP A 297 -37.57 -12.57 4.25
N LEU A 298 -37.96 -12.94 5.48
CA LEU A 298 -39.36 -13.10 5.86
C LEU A 298 -40.16 -11.79 5.83
N ALA A 299 -39.53 -10.63 6.06
CA ALA A 299 -40.20 -9.33 5.96
C ALA A 299 -40.49 -8.96 4.49
N LEU A 300 -39.52 -9.22 3.60
CA LEU A 300 -39.56 -8.95 2.16
C LEU A 300 -40.44 -9.93 1.38
N ALA A 301 -40.71 -11.10 1.96
CA ALA A 301 -41.52 -12.18 1.43
C ALA A 301 -42.89 -11.77 0.84
N ARG A 302 -43.46 -10.65 1.28
CA ARG A 302 -44.79 -10.15 0.92
C ARG A 302 -44.76 -8.76 0.30
N GLY A 303 -43.62 -8.36 -0.25
CA GLY A 303 -43.39 -7.05 -0.86
C GLY A 303 -42.50 -6.16 0.02
N PRO A 304 -42.45 -4.84 -0.25
CA PRO A 304 -41.57 -3.93 0.48
C PRO A 304 -41.84 -3.96 1.99
N ARG A 305 -40.79 -3.69 2.77
CA ARG A 305 -40.86 -3.62 4.24
C ARG A 305 -41.75 -2.47 4.68
N THR A 306 -42.51 -2.69 5.75
CA THR A 306 -43.21 -1.60 6.43
C THR A 306 -42.26 -0.82 7.33
N VAL A 307 -42.63 0.41 7.69
CA VAL A 307 -41.87 1.23 8.65
C VAL A 307 -41.62 0.47 9.96
N LEU A 308 -42.63 -0.25 10.45
CA LEU A 308 -42.48 -1.04 11.68
C LEU A 308 -41.53 -2.22 11.49
N GLN A 309 -41.54 -2.90 10.33
CA GLN A 309 -40.59 -3.99 10.06
C GLN A 309 -39.15 -3.50 10.04
N GLU A 310 -38.89 -2.36 9.41
CA GLU A 310 -37.56 -1.74 9.41
C GLU A 310 -37.12 -1.39 10.83
N GLU A 311 -37.98 -0.75 11.61
CA GLU A 311 -37.69 -0.45 13.02
C GLU A 311 -37.42 -1.70 13.86
N LEU A 312 -38.21 -2.75 13.68
CA LEU A 312 -38.05 -4.01 14.42
C LEU A 312 -36.69 -4.66 14.08
N LEU A 313 -36.33 -4.77 12.80
CA LEU A 313 -35.03 -5.29 12.39
C LEU A 313 -33.86 -4.47 12.96
N GLU A 314 -33.97 -3.14 12.96
CA GLU A 314 -32.96 -2.28 13.58
C GLU A 314 -32.86 -2.47 15.10
N ILE A 315 -34.00 -2.57 15.80
CA ILE A 315 -34.05 -2.83 17.25
C ILE A 315 -33.41 -4.17 17.56
N PHE A 316 -33.72 -5.20 16.77
CA PHE A 316 -33.10 -6.51 16.93
C PHE A 316 -31.59 -6.41 16.77
N ALA A 317 -31.09 -5.81 15.68
CA ALA A 317 -29.66 -5.65 15.46
C ALA A 317 -28.95 -4.89 16.61
N ASP A 318 -29.56 -3.80 17.08
CA ASP A 318 -29.02 -3.00 18.19
C ASP A 318 -28.91 -3.77 19.51
N HIS A 319 -29.98 -4.44 19.90
CA HIS A 319 -30.07 -5.12 21.19
C HIS A 319 -29.43 -6.51 21.16
N ALA A 320 -29.33 -7.13 19.98
CA ALA A 320 -28.57 -8.34 19.74
C ALA A 320 -27.06 -8.07 19.58
N GLN A 321 -26.60 -6.82 19.73
CA GLN A 321 -25.18 -6.42 19.60
C GLN A 321 -24.57 -6.76 18.22
N LEU A 322 -25.38 -6.65 17.16
CA LEU A 322 -24.95 -6.84 15.79
C LEU A 322 -24.51 -5.49 15.21
N CYS A 323 -23.25 -5.43 14.78
CA CYS A 323 -22.70 -4.30 14.05
C CYS A 323 -22.58 -4.69 12.57
N LEU A 324 -23.32 -4.00 11.70
CA LEU A 324 -23.09 -4.08 10.26
C LEU A 324 -21.83 -3.28 9.96
N GLU A 325 -20.69 -3.96 9.80
CA GLU A 325 -19.52 -3.31 9.22
C GLU A 325 -19.78 -3.08 7.72
N PRO A 326 -19.58 -1.86 7.21
CA PRO A 326 -19.58 -1.66 5.78
C PRO A 326 -18.52 -2.60 5.20
N ALA A 327 -18.93 -3.46 4.27
CA ALA A 327 -18.00 -4.36 3.60
C ALA A 327 -16.82 -3.51 3.10
N LEU A 328 -15.65 -3.68 3.71
CA LEU A 328 -14.43 -3.15 3.15
C LEU A 328 -14.41 -3.62 1.69
N PRO A 329 -14.06 -2.75 0.72
CA PRO A 329 -13.94 -3.18 -0.65
C PRO A 329 -12.98 -4.37 -0.65
N VAL A 330 -13.54 -5.57 -0.80
CA VAL A 330 -12.78 -6.80 -0.89
C VAL A 330 -11.95 -6.59 -2.13
N ASP A 331 -10.64 -6.43 -1.95
CA ASP A 331 -9.68 -6.26 -3.02
C ASP A 331 -9.89 -7.46 -3.96
N THR A 332 -10.60 -7.21 -5.06
CA THR A 332 -11.20 -8.27 -5.87
C THR A 332 -10.12 -8.99 -6.68
N THR A 333 -8.87 -8.53 -6.54
CA THR A 333 -7.63 -9.15 -7.00
C THR A 333 -7.34 -10.52 -6.36
N GLN A 334 -8.02 -10.92 -5.28
CA GLN A 334 -7.84 -12.27 -4.70
C GLN A 334 -9.01 -13.25 -4.93
N ARG A 335 -10.07 -12.87 -5.66
CA ARG A 335 -11.17 -13.79 -6.03
C ARG A 335 -11.19 -14.13 -7.53
N GLN A 336 -10.04 -14.57 -8.05
CA GLN A 336 -10.01 -15.43 -9.23
C GLN A 336 -8.95 -16.52 -9.02
N CYS A 337 -9.34 -17.65 -8.41
CA CYS A 337 -8.94 -18.99 -8.85
C CYS A 337 -9.62 -20.08 -8.02
N GLY A 338 -10.94 -20.18 -8.14
CA GLY A 338 -11.67 -21.42 -7.95
C GLY A 338 -11.84 -22.12 -9.30
N ARG A 339 -10.75 -22.47 -9.97
CA ARG A 339 -10.78 -23.44 -11.07
C ARG A 339 -9.71 -24.49 -10.83
N SER A 340 -10.19 -25.66 -10.50
CA SER A 340 -9.50 -26.93 -10.35
C SER A 340 -8.37 -27.10 -11.36
N ARG A 341 -7.16 -27.45 -10.89
CA ARG A 341 -6.21 -28.23 -11.69
C ARG A 341 -5.65 -29.39 -10.86
N PRO A 342 -5.55 -30.58 -11.47
CA PRO A 342 -5.12 -31.80 -10.80
C PRO A 342 -3.62 -31.72 -10.50
N GLY A 343 -3.20 -32.52 -9.51
CA GLY A 343 -1.87 -32.49 -8.95
C GLY A 343 -0.73 -32.56 -9.97
N ARG A 344 0.34 -31.85 -9.66
CA ARG A 344 1.66 -32.14 -10.23
C ARG A 344 2.74 -31.89 -9.18
N ASP A 345 3.25 -33.03 -8.74
CA ASP A 345 4.55 -33.33 -8.15
C ASP A 345 5.48 -32.16 -7.78
N LEU A 346 5.69 -32.02 -6.46
CA LEU A 346 6.74 -31.23 -5.85
C LEU A 346 8.07 -31.99 -5.96
N SER A 347 8.67 -31.96 -7.14
CA SER A 347 10.06 -32.42 -7.31
C SER A 347 10.82 -31.48 -8.26
N GLN A 348 11.67 -30.64 -7.64
CA GLN A 348 12.71 -29.78 -8.22
C GLN A 348 12.18 -28.52 -8.93
N GLY A 349 12.49 -27.34 -8.37
CA GLY A 349 12.03 -26.02 -8.82
C GLY A 349 12.64 -25.50 -10.13
N LEU A 350 12.76 -26.36 -11.15
CA LEU A 350 13.18 -25.98 -12.50
C LEU A 350 11.95 -25.76 -13.38
N ILE A 351 11.96 -24.65 -14.12
CA ILE A 351 10.88 -24.23 -15.01
C ILE A 351 11.01 -24.97 -16.34
N ASP A 352 9.93 -25.59 -16.78
CA ASP A 352 9.88 -26.37 -18.02
C ASP A 352 9.63 -25.46 -19.23
N LEU A 353 10.61 -25.33 -20.13
CA LEU A 353 10.59 -24.36 -21.23
C LEU A 353 9.50 -24.63 -22.27
N ASN A 354 9.04 -25.88 -22.39
CA ASN A 354 8.02 -26.29 -23.36
C ASN A 354 6.59 -26.10 -22.83
N THR A 355 6.41 -26.14 -21.50
CA THR A 355 5.08 -26.06 -20.87
C THR A 355 4.83 -24.78 -20.06
N ALA A 356 5.87 -24.04 -19.69
CA ALA A 356 5.75 -22.83 -18.88
C ALA A 356 4.89 -21.73 -19.53
N SER A 357 4.20 -20.97 -18.70
CA SER A 357 3.49 -19.76 -19.12
C SER A 357 4.46 -18.60 -19.39
N ILE A 358 3.99 -17.55 -20.08
CA ILE A 358 4.79 -16.33 -20.35
C ILE A 358 5.22 -15.66 -19.03
N GLU A 359 4.39 -15.73 -18.00
CA GLU A 359 4.65 -15.17 -16.67
C GLU A 359 5.71 -15.99 -15.93
N GLU A 360 5.64 -17.32 -16.01
CA GLU A 360 6.64 -18.23 -15.42
C GLU A 360 8.00 -18.08 -16.10
N LEU A 361 8.05 -17.92 -17.42
CA LEU A 361 9.30 -17.68 -18.14
C LEU A 361 9.97 -16.37 -17.73
N GLN A 362 9.21 -15.33 -17.37
CA GLN A 362 9.73 -14.05 -16.92
C GLN A 362 10.35 -14.08 -15.52
N VAL A 363 10.12 -15.15 -14.74
CA VAL A 363 10.77 -15.35 -13.44
C VAL A 363 12.26 -15.70 -13.62
N ILE A 364 12.62 -16.26 -14.78
CA ILE A 364 13.98 -16.68 -15.09
C ILE A 364 14.86 -15.44 -15.28
N PRO A 365 16.08 -15.41 -14.69
CA PRO A 365 16.99 -14.29 -14.86
C PRO A 365 17.30 -14.04 -16.34
N HIS A 366 17.30 -12.76 -16.72
CA HIS A 366 17.53 -12.27 -18.09
C HIS A 366 16.42 -12.55 -19.10
N ILE A 367 15.27 -13.12 -18.71
CA ILE A 367 14.11 -13.30 -19.58
C ILE A 367 13.06 -12.22 -19.26
N GLY A 368 12.95 -11.23 -20.16
CA GLY A 368 11.88 -10.22 -20.13
C GLY A 368 10.69 -10.62 -21.01
N PRO A 369 9.61 -9.82 -21.04
CA PRO A 369 8.38 -10.14 -21.78
C PRO A 369 8.64 -10.45 -23.26
N GLU A 370 9.44 -9.62 -23.94
CA GLU A 370 9.79 -9.84 -25.36
C GLU A 370 10.53 -11.17 -25.60
N ARG A 371 11.38 -11.59 -24.66
CA ARG A 371 12.12 -12.86 -24.78
C ARG A 371 11.26 -14.06 -24.42
N ALA A 372 10.37 -13.92 -23.43
CA ALA A 372 9.41 -14.95 -23.09
C ALA A 372 8.48 -15.26 -24.28
N GLU A 373 8.01 -14.23 -24.98
CA GLU A 373 7.23 -14.38 -26.22
C GLU A 373 8.03 -15.09 -27.32
N ALA A 374 9.29 -14.71 -27.53
CA ALA A 374 10.16 -15.36 -28.50
C ALA A 374 10.40 -16.85 -28.19
N ILE A 375 10.53 -17.21 -26.90
CA ILE A 375 10.69 -18.60 -26.45
C ILE A 375 9.42 -19.40 -26.68
N VAL A 376 8.23 -18.83 -26.41
CA VAL A 376 6.95 -19.50 -26.71
C VAL A 376 6.79 -19.73 -28.21
N ALA A 377 7.17 -18.76 -29.04
CA ALA A 377 7.09 -18.87 -30.50
C ALA A 377 8.01 -19.97 -31.09
N MET A 378 9.11 -20.30 -30.40
CA MET A 378 10.10 -21.28 -30.86
C MET A 378 9.79 -22.73 -30.44
N ARG A 379 8.71 -22.96 -29.68
CA ARG A 379 8.35 -24.32 -29.20
C ARG A 379 8.03 -25.26 -30.37
N PRO A 380 8.43 -26.55 -30.30
CA PRO A 380 9.09 -27.21 -29.18
C PRO A 380 10.62 -27.06 -29.18
N ILE A 381 11.17 -26.73 -28.02
CA ILE A 381 12.61 -26.68 -27.77
C ILE A 381 13.05 -28.10 -27.39
N ARG A 382 14.14 -28.58 -28.00
CA ARG A 382 14.70 -29.93 -27.75
C ARG A 382 16.01 -29.88 -26.99
N ARG A 383 16.73 -28.77 -27.05
CA ARG A 383 17.97 -28.56 -26.30
C ARG A 383 18.08 -27.10 -25.85
N ILE A 384 18.74 -26.88 -24.71
CA ILE A 384 18.86 -25.54 -24.09
C ILE A 384 19.62 -24.57 -25.00
N GLU A 385 20.58 -25.07 -25.80
CA GLU A 385 21.41 -24.25 -26.70
C GLU A 385 20.60 -23.53 -27.78
N GLN A 386 19.37 -23.99 -28.08
CA GLN A 386 18.48 -23.32 -29.04
C GLN A 386 18.03 -21.93 -28.56
N LEU A 387 18.16 -21.63 -27.26
CA LEU A 387 17.89 -20.29 -26.73
C LEU A 387 18.89 -19.22 -27.21
N GLU A 388 20.05 -19.58 -27.76
CA GLU A 388 20.99 -18.61 -28.36
C GLU A 388 20.44 -17.95 -29.64
N GLU A 389 19.43 -18.55 -30.27
CA GLU A 389 18.76 -17.97 -31.44
C GLU A 389 17.86 -16.77 -31.06
N VAL A 390 17.52 -16.61 -29.77
CA VAL A 390 16.74 -15.48 -29.26
C VAL A 390 17.65 -14.27 -29.01
N ASP A 391 17.28 -13.13 -29.59
CA ASP A 391 18.11 -11.92 -29.52
C ASP A 391 18.40 -11.48 -28.07
N GLY A 392 19.69 -11.29 -27.78
CA GLY A 392 20.20 -10.93 -26.47
C GLY A 392 20.37 -12.09 -25.48
N ILE A 393 20.25 -13.36 -25.88
CA ILE A 393 20.69 -14.51 -25.07
C ILE A 393 22.07 -14.96 -25.58
N GLY A 394 23.13 -14.57 -24.87
CA GLY A 394 24.49 -15.01 -25.16
C GLY A 394 24.94 -16.18 -24.27
N PRO A 395 26.09 -16.80 -24.55
CA PRO A 395 26.56 -18.02 -23.85
C PRO A 395 26.70 -17.84 -22.34
N SER A 396 27.08 -16.63 -21.89
CA SER A 396 27.16 -16.31 -20.45
C SER A 396 25.78 -16.29 -19.77
N ARG A 397 24.71 -15.90 -20.47
CA ARG A 397 23.34 -15.87 -19.92
C ARG A 397 22.69 -17.24 -20.00
N LEU A 398 23.03 -18.00 -21.04
CA LEU A 398 22.54 -19.36 -21.22
C LEU A 398 22.94 -20.28 -20.05
N ALA A 399 24.17 -20.15 -19.54
CA ALA A 399 24.62 -20.89 -18.36
C ALA A 399 23.74 -20.62 -17.12
N GLU A 400 23.38 -19.36 -16.87
CA GLU A 400 22.52 -18.97 -15.73
C GLU A 400 21.05 -19.42 -15.93
N ILE A 401 20.57 -19.44 -17.17
CA ILE A 401 19.21 -19.93 -17.51
C ILE A 401 19.14 -21.45 -17.36
N ALA A 402 20.18 -22.18 -17.74
CA ALA A 402 20.24 -23.64 -17.67
C ALA A 402 20.14 -24.18 -16.24
N GLU A 403 20.57 -23.41 -15.23
CA GLU A 403 20.47 -23.81 -13.82
C GLU A 403 19.03 -23.84 -13.29
N GLN A 404 18.12 -23.09 -13.91
CA GLN A 404 16.74 -22.91 -13.45
C GLN A 404 15.69 -23.50 -14.39
N THR A 405 16.13 -24.15 -15.48
CA THR A 405 15.23 -24.60 -16.55
C THR A 405 15.47 -26.04 -16.94
N ARG A 406 14.40 -26.69 -17.39
CA ARG A 406 14.45 -28.00 -18.05
C ARG A 406 13.72 -27.93 -19.39
N VAL A 407 14.14 -28.77 -20.33
CA VAL A 407 13.58 -28.86 -21.70
C VAL A 407 12.71 -30.09 -21.83
#